data_AF-A0A8T4YCI9-F1
#
_entry.id   AF-A0A8T4YCI9-F1
#
_cell.length_a   1.000
_cell.length_b   1.000
_cell.length_c   1.000
_cell.angle_alpha   90.00
_cell.angle_beta   90.00
_cell.angle_gamma   90.00
#
_symmetry.space_group_name_H-M   'P 1'
#
loop_
_entity.id
_entity.type
_entity.pdbx_description
1 polymer ?
#
loop_
_entity_poly.entity_id
_entity_poly.type
_entity_poly.pdbx_seq_one_letter_code
_entity_poly.pdbx_strand_id
1 'polypeptide(L)'
;MRRMVEAVKPLPMVRSSSGHFIPWNRQSIVNSLLKETKLATMFFGVRPITEEEAESIALEVEAKIRSMDLKFVSGPLIREIVNTVLLEKGSLNPIYRIYRNVYTRVGTPVHDAYEIDIGKGFEAKENANLQPNAESLPPDELVVIDIGCGFRLTPIGEVIDKLIEKNPHKVMSNGRSEFLKVDEDLYVVSFDEDLKVKPQLVTAVVRHKGKEVYEVRLENGRKVKVTEDHNFFTIRDGELAPAPLSELGVGSYVAVPKAIRRRAIIHEINVVERLLNTCDNEELKLFYLRSEKVPKWLSKGALWPLFKRYGNRLIRNIPFTRKEWTNRISLWKHRRVMPLIAFKYLNISLNELDEHDEVCGWRTKKGYGIPAVLKLSRELGLILGLLISEGWLGSDTAARSLRSGFLNTKVSVSNTNEEVLLKLSEAWIKVFNRRPRLQGRGKIKRLILGTRSLMFLLKKGLDIPIAKSKFKTLPSWLYKAPEHCIAGFLEGIYLGDGDLNKGSISSTSKLLVQQIALLMLCLGIYPRTYSEKGGYEHVLYVRGASLLELRKLTGLPFKLSTPIEYGDVIPGVEALLVKL
;
A
#
# COMPACT_ATOMS: atom_id res chain seq x y z
N MET A 1 72.61 25.18 -38.26
CA MET A 1 71.52 24.77 -39.18
C MET A 1 71.31 23.27 -39.01
N ARG A 2 70.16 22.69 -38.65
CA ARG A 2 68.78 23.13 -38.45
C ARG A 2 68.30 22.49 -37.12
N ARG A 3 67.81 23.28 -36.15
CA ARG A 3 67.06 22.75 -35.00
C ARG A 3 65.77 22.16 -35.56
N MET A 4 65.58 20.85 -35.43
CA MET A 4 64.25 20.25 -35.58
C MET A 4 63.40 20.76 -34.42
N VAL A 5 62.42 21.60 -34.74
CA VAL A 5 61.36 21.98 -33.81
C VAL A 5 60.45 20.76 -33.72
N GLU A 6 60.47 20.05 -32.60
CA GLU A 6 59.44 19.05 -32.30
C GLU A 6 58.08 19.77 -32.35
N ALA A 7 57.21 19.34 -33.26
CA ALA A 7 55.86 19.88 -33.35
C ALA A 7 55.12 19.58 -32.04
N VAL A 8 54.67 20.64 -31.36
CA VAL A 8 53.88 20.53 -30.12
C VAL A 8 52.63 19.71 -30.41
N LYS A 9 52.50 18.54 -29.78
CA LYS A 9 51.32 17.67 -29.97
C LYS A 9 50.05 18.41 -29.55
N PRO A 10 48.97 18.35 -30.35
CA PRO A 10 47.70 19.00 -30.03
C PRO A 10 47.06 18.35 -28.81
N LEU A 11 46.31 19.13 -28.04
CA LEU A 11 45.55 18.64 -26.89
C LEU A 11 44.25 17.95 -27.34
N PRO A 12 43.79 16.90 -26.64
CA PRO A 12 42.56 16.18 -26.97
C PRO A 12 41.30 17.02 -26.74
N MET A 13 40.22 16.68 -27.44
CA MET A 13 38.88 17.14 -27.09
C MET A 13 38.42 16.54 -25.76
N VAL A 14 37.62 17.27 -24.99
CA VAL A 14 37.08 16.80 -23.70
C VAL A 14 35.62 16.37 -23.87
N ARG A 15 35.28 15.16 -23.46
CA ARG A 15 33.89 14.67 -23.42
C ARG A 15 33.24 15.08 -22.10
N SER A 16 32.19 15.91 -22.19
CA SER A 16 31.39 16.36 -21.04
C SER A 16 30.52 15.23 -20.48
N SER A 17 30.01 15.44 -19.25
CA SER A 17 29.03 14.54 -18.61
C SER A 17 27.72 14.42 -19.41
N SER A 18 27.36 15.44 -20.18
CA SER A 18 26.20 15.45 -21.10
C SER A 18 26.49 14.81 -22.47
N GLY A 19 27.67 14.24 -22.66
CA GLY A 19 28.05 13.52 -23.89
C GLY A 19 28.61 14.38 -25.03
N HIS A 20 28.71 15.70 -24.86
CA HIS A 20 29.22 16.64 -25.87
C HIS A 20 30.76 16.72 -25.85
N PHE A 21 31.37 16.99 -27.01
CA PHE A 21 32.81 17.24 -27.12
C PHE A 21 33.10 18.75 -27.10
N ILE A 22 33.92 19.18 -26.15
CA ILE A 22 34.36 20.58 -26.01
C ILE A 22 35.89 20.69 -26.16
N PRO A 23 36.42 21.85 -26.60
CA PRO A 23 37.86 22.08 -26.65
C PRO A 23 38.51 21.97 -25.25
N TRP A 24 39.77 21.53 -25.21
CA TRP A 24 40.55 21.52 -23.97
C TRP A 24 40.64 22.93 -23.37
N ASN A 25 40.35 23.04 -22.07
CA ASN A 25 40.52 24.27 -21.31
C ASN A 25 41.16 23.97 -19.95
N ARG A 26 42.43 24.34 -19.79
CA ARG A 26 43.18 24.19 -18.53
C ARG A 26 42.50 24.92 -17.36
N GLN A 27 41.88 26.07 -17.61
CA GLN A 27 41.22 26.86 -16.58
C GLN A 27 40.09 26.10 -15.88
N SER A 28 39.47 25.13 -16.56
CA SER A 28 38.45 24.28 -15.96
C SER A 28 39.01 23.43 -14.80
N ILE A 29 40.27 23.00 -14.88
CA ILE A 29 40.95 22.26 -13.79
C ILE A 29 41.24 23.19 -12.62
N VAL A 30 41.78 24.39 -12.91
CA VAL A 30 42.09 25.41 -11.90
C VAL A 30 40.84 25.80 -11.11
N ASN A 31 39.77 26.14 -11.82
CA ASN A 31 38.49 26.53 -11.22
C ASN A 31 37.88 25.39 -10.37
N SER A 32 37.99 24.14 -10.84
CA SER A 32 37.51 22.96 -10.11
C SER A 32 38.31 22.74 -8.81
N LEU A 33 39.65 22.83 -8.85
CA LEU A 33 40.51 22.73 -7.66
C LEU A 33 40.21 23.83 -6.64
N LEU A 34 40.09 25.08 -7.08
CA LEU A 34 39.75 26.23 -6.21
C LEU A 34 38.36 26.12 -5.58
N LYS A 35 37.39 25.56 -6.32
CA LYS A 35 36.03 25.35 -5.84
C LYS A 35 35.99 24.22 -4.81
N GLU A 36 36.46 23.03 -5.18
CA GLU A 36 36.21 21.80 -4.44
C GLU A 36 37.11 21.65 -3.20
N THR A 37 38.34 22.19 -3.23
CA THR A 37 39.25 22.11 -2.08
C THR A 37 38.86 23.05 -0.92
N LYS A 38 37.83 23.89 -1.07
CA LYS A 38 37.23 24.64 0.05
C LYS A 38 36.74 23.72 1.17
N LEU A 39 36.36 22.49 0.83
CA LEU A 39 36.02 21.45 1.81
C LEU A 39 37.19 21.08 2.74
N ALA A 40 38.45 21.31 2.34
CA ALA A 40 39.59 21.03 3.19
C ALA A 40 39.56 21.90 4.47
N THR A 41 39.09 23.15 4.37
CA THR A 41 38.87 24.02 5.52
C THR A 41 37.76 23.47 6.41
N MET A 42 36.66 23.03 5.81
CA MET A 42 35.46 22.61 6.53
C MET A 42 35.65 21.30 7.28
N PHE A 43 36.31 20.31 6.67
CA PHE A 43 36.45 18.97 7.24
C PHE A 43 37.74 18.74 8.02
N PHE A 44 38.81 19.45 7.66
CA PHE A 44 40.14 19.20 8.21
C PHE A 44 40.79 20.45 8.82
N GLY A 45 40.13 21.61 8.78
CA GLY A 45 40.64 22.85 9.37
C GLY A 45 41.89 23.41 8.67
N VAL A 46 42.20 22.95 7.45
CA VAL A 46 43.39 23.37 6.69
C VAL A 46 43.01 24.33 5.56
N ARG A 47 43.92 25.21 5.16
CA ARG A 47 43.66 26.17 4.06
C ARG A 47 43.29 25.45 2.75
N PRO A 48 42.44 26.04 1.89
CA PRO A 48 42.21 25.54 0.55
C PRO A 48 43.45 25.73 -0.33
N ILE A 49 43.43 25.12 -1.52
CA ILE A 49 44.50 25.28 -2.50
C ILE A 49 44.57 26.74 -2.98
N THR A 50 45.77 27.27 -3.21
CA THR A 50 45.92 28.59 -3.81
C THR A 50 45.80 28.54 -5.33
N GLU A 51 45.59 29.70 -5.96
CA GLU A 51 45.53 29.82 -7.42
C GLU A 51 46.85 29.39 -8.07
N GLU A 52 47.98 29.83 -7.52
CA GLU A 52 49.33 29.43 -7.97
C GLU A 52 49.54 27.91 -7.90
N GLU A 53 49.10 27.27 -6.81
CA GLU A 53 49.18 25.81 -6.64
C GLU A 53 48.28 25.08 -7.64
N ALA A 54 47.06 25.58 -7.84
CA ALA A 54 46.10 25.01 -8.79
C ALA A 54 46.59 25.15 -10.25
N GLU A 55 47.18 26.28 -10.62
CA GLU A 55 47.80 26.50 -11.92
C GLU A 55 48.99 25.56 -12.15
N SER A 56 49.86 25.40 -11.15
CA SER A 56 50.99 24.46 -11.21
C SER A 56 50.52 23.02 -11.46
N ILE A 57 49.49 22.57 -10.75
CA ILE A 57 48.90 21.23 -10.96
C ILE A 57 48.26 21.13 -12.35
N ALA A 58 47.51 22.14 -12.77
CA ALA A 58 46.84 22.12 -14.06
C ALA A 58 47.83 22.08 -15.24
N LEU A 59 48.99 22.76 -15.12
CA LEU A 59 50.09 22.68 -16.07
C LEU A 59 50.69 21.28 -16.14
N GLU A 60 50.90 20.64 -14.99
CA GLU A 60 51.43 19.28 -14.91
C GLU A 60 50.47 18.26 -15.52
N VAL A 61 49.17 18.38 -15.22
CA VAL A 61 48.11 17.55 -15.79
C VAL A 61 48.01 17.72 -17.31
N GLU A 62 48.09 18.96 -17.80
CA GLU A 62 48.10 19.26 -19.24
C GLU A 62 49.30 18.60 -19.93
N ALA A 63 50.49 18.68 -19.33
CA ALA A 63 51.69 18.03 -19.85
C ALA A 63 51.54 16.49 -19.90
N LYS A 64 50.97 15.88 -18.85
CA LYS A 64 50.68 14.43 -18.80
C LYS A 64 49.66 14.02 -19.84
N ILE A 65 48.61 14.80 -20.07
CA ILE A 65 47.59 14.48 -21.08
C ILE A 65 48.13 14.67 -22.50
N ARG A 66 48.96 15.70 -22.72
CA ARG A 66 49.60 15.94 -24.01
C ARG A 66 50.56 14.81 -24.40
N SER A 67 51.22 14.17 -23.44
CA SER A 67 52.13 13.05 -23.72
C SER A 67 51.41 11.73 -24.05
N MET A 68 50.14 11.58 -23.66
CA MET A 68 49.34 10.37 -23.89
C MET A 68 48.77 10.24 -25.31
N ASP A 69 48.88 11.27 -26.15
CA ASP A 69 48.48 11.25 -27.57
C ASP A 69 47.04 10.75 -27.81
N LEU A 70 46.11 11.21 -26.97
CA LEU A 70 44.71 10.81 -27.00
C LEU A 70 43.92 11.61 -28.04
N LYS A 71 42.93 10.98 -28.69
CA LYS A 71 41.96 11.68 -29.55
C LYS A 71 40.95 12.49 -28.73
N PHE A 72 40.54 11.96 -27.58
CA PHE A 72 39.66 12.62 -26.63
C PHE A 72 39.91 12.12 -25.21
N VAL A 73 39.46 12.88 -24.21
CA VAL A 73 39.56 12.55 -22.78
C VAL A 73 38.24 12.87 -22.07
N SER A 74 37.81 12.08 -21.10
CA SER A 74 36.59 12.36 -20.33
C SER A 74 36.89 13.20 -19.09
N GLY A 75 35.92 14.01 -18.65
CA GLY A 75 36.01 14.75 -17.39
C GLY A 75 36.43 13.89 -16.18
N PRO A 76 35.82 12.70 -15.96
CA PRO A 76 36.25 11.78 -14.92
C PRO A 76 37.72 11.35 -15.04
N LEU A 77 38.22 11.07 -16.25
CA LEU A 77 39.62 10.68 -16.44
C LEU A 77 40.58 11.84 -16.15
N ILE A 78 40.23 13.07 -16.53
CA ILE A 78 41.00 14.28 -16.15
C ILE A 78 41.10 14.36 -14.62
N ARG A 79 39.99 14.16 -13.90
CA ARG A 79 39.99 14.18 -12.43
C ARG A 79 40.89 13.09 -11.82
N GLU A 80 40.92 11.88 -12.38
CA GLU A 80 41.84 10.84 -11.89
C GLU A 80 43.32 11.21 -12.10
N ILE A 81 43.65 11.87 -13.21
CA ILE A 81 45.01 12.35 -13.48
C ILE A 81 45.38 13.48 -12.50
N VAL A 82 44.45 14.40 -12.21
CA VAL A 82 44.62 15.43 -11.16
C VAL A 82 44.87 14.79 -9.79
N ASN A 83 44.07 13.77 -9.42
CA ASN A 83 44.26 13.04 -8.17
C ASN A 83 45.62 12.35 -8.08
N THR A 84 46.13 11.85 -9.22
CA THR A 84 47.46 11.26 -9.30
C THR A 84 48.54 12.30 -9.04
N VAL A 85 48.45 13.49 -9.66
CA VAL A 85 49.38 14.60 -9.41
C VAL A 85 49.32 15.08 -7.96
N LEU A 86 48.12 15.19 -7.38
CA LEU A 86 47.95 15.54 -5.96
C LEU A 86 48.59 14.50 -5.02
N LEU A 87 48.52 13.21 -5.35
CA LEU A 87 49.20 12.15 -4.59
C LEU A 87 50.72 12.24 -4.69
N GLU A 88 51.25 12.49 -5.89
CA GLU A 88 52.68 12.67 -6.13
C GLU A 88 53.22 13.85 -5.31
N LYS A 89 52.57 15.03 -5.39
CA LYS A 89 52.91 16.20 -4.56
C LYS A 89 52.70 15.93 -3.06
N GLY A 90 51.75 15.06 -2.72
CA GLY A 90 51.47 14.59 -1.36
C GLY A 90 52.62 13.81 -0.70
N SER A 91 53.63 13.39 -1.48
CA SER A 91 54.86 12.80 -0.94
C SER A 91 55.85 13.85 -0.44
N LEU A 92 55.78 15.08 -0.96
CA LEU A 92 56.63 16.22 -0.58
C LEU A 92 55.95 17.11 0.46
N ASN A 93 54.64 17.32 0.32
CA ASN A 93 53.86 18.12 1.27
C ASN A 93 52.53 17.41 1.61
N PRO A 94 52.32 16.96 2.86
CA PRO A 94 51.14 16.20 3.26
C PRO A 94 49.79 16.89 2.99
N ILE A 95 49.74 18.22 2.88
CA ILE A 95 48.48 18.95 2.63
C ILE A 95 47.81 18.52 1.31
N TYR A 96 48.59 18.15 0.29
CA TYR A 96 48.06 17.70 -1.00
C TYR A 96 47.34 16.34 -0.90
N ARG A 97 47.63 15.53 0.13
CA ARG A 97 46.85 14.30 0.42
C ARG A 97 45.44 14.65 0.88
N ILE A 98 45.29 15.75 1.64
CA ILE A 98 43.98 16.24 2.08
C ILE A 98 43.21 16.80 0.87
N TYR A 99 43.86 17.60 0.02
CA TYR A 99 43.25 18.09 -1.23
C TYR A 99 42.76 16.95 -2.11
N ARG A 100 43.55 15.90 -2.28
CA ARG A 100 43.13 14.70 -3.00
C ARG A 100 41.90 14.05 -2.37
N ASN A 101 41.84 13.93 -1.04
CA ASN A 101 40.70 13.31 -0.37
C ASN A 101 39.38 14.07 -0.59
N VAL A 102 39.42 15.40 -0.64
CA VAL A 102 38.21 16.22 -0.90
C VAL A 102 37.92 16.42 -2.39
N TYR A 103 38.92 16.26 -3.27
CA TYR A 103 38.79 16.38 -4.73
C TYR A 103 38.39 15.05 -5.43
N THR A 104 38.44 13.94 -4.68
CA THR A 104 38.06 12.62 -5.21
C THR A 104 36.57 12.52 -5.54
N ARG A 105 36.16 11.39 -6.12
CA ARG A 105 34.77 11.08 -6.43
C ARG A 105 34.32 9.74 -5.82
N VAL A 106 33.06 9.68 -5.41
CA VAL A 106 32.35 8.50 -4.89
C VAL A 106 31.10 8.26 -5.74
N GLY A 107 31.31 8.00 -7.04
CA GLY A 107 30.26 8.04 -8.07
C GLY A 107 30.05 9.45 -8.63
N THR A 108 29.93 10.44 -7.74
CA THR A 108 29.95 11.90 -8.03
C THR A 108 31.10 12.59 -7.26
N PRO A 109 31.57 13.80 -7.62
CA PRO A 109 32.61 14.51 -6.86
C PRO A 109 32.23 14.68 -5.38
N VAL A 110 33.18 14.53 -4.46
CA VAL A 110 32.90 14.66 -3.01
C VAL A 110 32.30 16.02 -2.66
N HIS A 111 32.75 17.08 -3.35
CA HIS A 111 32.13 18.40 -3.24
C HIS A 111 30.64 18.40 -3.57
N ASP A 112 30.26 17.78 -4.67
CA ASP A 112 28.87 17.76 -5.11
C ASP A 112 28.03 16.83 -4.22
N ALA A 113 28.59 15.71 -3.75
CA ALA A 113 27.97 14.86 -2.74
C ALA A 113 27.71 15.60 -1.42
N TYR A 114 28.67 16.43 -0.98
CA TYR A 114 28.52 17.25 0.21
C TYR A 114 27.42 18.32 0.02
N GLU A 115 27.43 19.05 -1.09
CA GLU A 115 26.40 20.05 -1.39
C GLU A 115 25.00 19.41 -1.44
N ILE A 116 24.88 18.18 -1.97
CA ILE A 116 23.64 17.39 -1.92
C ILE A 116 23.22 17.12 -0.46
N ASP A 117 24.15 16.65 0.38
CA ASP A 117 23.87 16.33 1.78
C ASP A 117 23.42 17.54 2.60
N ILE A 118 24.00 18.72 2.36
CA ILE A 118 23.65 19.96 3.07
C ILE A 118 22.49 20.74 2.43
N GLY A 119 21.83 20.19 1.41
CA GLY A 119 20.64 20.82 0.80
C GLY A 119 20.92 21.96 -0.18
N LYS A 120 22.17 22.14 -0.63
CA LYS A 120 22.59 23.23 -1.54
C LYS A 120 22.96 22.76 -2.95
N GLY A 121 23.10 21.45 -3.14
CA GLY A 121 23.51 20.82 -4.40
C GLY A 121 22.38 20.60 -5.41
N PHE A 122 22.75 20.10 -6.58
CA PHE A 122 21.82 19.65 -7.61
C PHE A 122 20.93 18.52 -7.06
N GLU A 123 19.61 18.57 -7.31
CA GLU A 123 18.61 17.64 -6.75
C GLU A 123 18.54 17.58 -5.20
N ALA A 124 19.23 18.47 -4.48
CA ALA A 124 19.26 18.46 -3.01
C ALA A 124 17.92 18.84 -2.36
N LYS A 125 16.94 19.31 -3.14
CA LYS A 125 15.55 19.54 -2.71
C LYS A 125 14.60 18.39 -3.10
N GLU A 126 15.06 17.42 -3.90
CA GLU A 126 14.23 16.33 -4.43
C GLU A 126 14.35 15.04 -3.62
N ASN A 127 15.39 14.93 -2.77
CA ASN A 127 15.64 13.74 -1.98
C ASN A 127 15.01 13.86 -0.57
N ALA A 128 13.86 13.21 -0.39
CA ALA A 128 13.14 13.12 0.88
C ALA A 128 13.94 12.48 2.05
N ASN A 129 15.13 11.93 1.79
CA ASN A 129 16.00 11.32 2.80
C ASN A 129 17.02 12.29 3.44
N LEU A 130 17.05 13.57 3.03
CA LEU A 130 18.02 14.54 3.53
C LEU A 130 17.67 15.04 4.95
N GLN A 131 18.66 14.99 5.84
CA GLN A 131 18.51 15.17 7.30
C GLN A 131 17.97 16.54 7.77
N PRO A 132 18.14 17.69 7.08
CA PRO A 132 17.60 18.95 7.59
C PRO A 132 16.08 19.08 7.44
N ASN A 133 15.48 18.45 6.42
CA ASN A 133 14.08 18.67 6.04
C ASN A 133 13.35 17.34 5.75
N ALA A 134 13.06 16.57 6.80
CA ALA A 134 12.19 15.41 6.65
C ALA A 134 10.78 15.86 6.22
N GLU A 135 10.37 15.47 5.02
CA GLU A 135 8.97 15.54 4.59
C GLU A 135 8.12 14.66 5.50
N SER A 136 7.03 15.19 6.05
CA SER A 136 6.40 14.59 7.22
C SER A 136 4.87 14.67 7.21
N LEU A 137 4.25 13.56 7.61
CA LEU A 137 2.81 13.44 7.81
C LEU A 137 2.49 13.38 9.30
N PRO A 138 1.36 13.96 9.76
CA PRO A 138 0.91 13.76 11.13
C PRO A 138 0.46 12.29 11.34
N PRO A 139 0.51 11.80 12.58
CA PRO A 139 0.30 10.37 12.87
C PRO A 139 -1.09 9.84 12.50
N ASP A 140 -2.11 10.71 12.45
CA ASP A 140 -3.49 10.38 12.09
C ASP A 140 -3.75 10.36 10.57
N GLU A 141 -2.79 10.81 9.74
CA GLU A 141 -2.96 10.83 8.28
C GLU A 141 -2.98 9.41 7.72
N LEU A 142 -3.91 9.17 6.78
CA LEU A 142 -4.13 7.84 6.24
C LEU A 142 -3.16 7.57 5.09
N VAL A 143 -2.48 6.43 5.16
CA VAL A 143 -1.61 5.91 4.11
C VAL A 143 -2.14 4.60 3.54
N VAL A 144 -1.85 4.35 2.27
CA VAL A 144 -2.15 3.08 1.61
C VAL A 144 -0.94 2.17 1.71
N ILE A 145 -1.09 1.05 2.42
CA ILE A 145 -0.05 0.02 2.55
C ILE A 145 -0.54 -1.34 2.02
N ASP A 146 0.38 -2.21 1.62
CA ASP A 146 0.12 -3.63 1.36
C ASP A 146 1.15 -4.51 2.09
N ILE A 147 0.65 -5.40 2.95
CA ILE A 147 1.44 -6.36 3.73
C ILE A 147 1.16 -7.83 3.34
N GLY A 148 0.73 -8.07 2.09
CA GLY A 148 0.43 -9.42 1.56
C GLY A 148 -1.06 -9.70 1.34
N CYS A 149 -1.92 -9.02 2.11
CA CYS A 149 -3.37 -9.23 2.08
C CYS A 149 -4.13 -8.34 1.09
N GLY A 150 -3.44 -7.45 0.36
CA GLY A 150 -4.06 -6.39 -0.42
C GLY A 150 -4.01 -5.05 0.31
N PHE A 151 -4.43 -3.98 -0.38
CA PHE A 151 -4.32 -2.62 0.15
C PHE A 151 -5.10 -2.44 1.47
N ARG A 152 -4.52 -1.62 2.35
CA ARG A 152 -5.14 -1.15 3.59
C ARG A 152 -4.91 0.35 3.71
N LEU A 153 -5.99 1.07 4.00
CA LEU A 153 -5.90 2.45 4.51
C LEU A 153 -5.75 2.39 6.02
N THR A 154 -4.69 2.97 6.55
CA THR A 154 -4.38 2.99 7.97
C THR A 154 -3.68 4.30 8.34
N PRO A 155 -3.84 4.80 9.58
CA PRO A 155 -3.03 5.91 10.06
C PRO A 155 -1.54 5.56 9.99
N ILE A 156 -0.71 6.48 9.48
CA ILE A 156 0.73 6.25 9.34
C ILE A 156 1.41 6.04 10.70
N GLY A 157 0.98 6.78 11.73
CA GLY A 157 1.51 6.63 13.09
C GLY A 157 1.36 5.21 13.60
N GLU A 158 0.18 4.62 13.42
CA GLU A 158 -0.08 3.22 13.82
C GLU A 158 0.85 2.21 13.12
N VAL A 159 1.27 2.47 11.90
CA VAL A 159 2.18 1.57 11.16
C VAL A 159 3.59 1.70 11.72
N ILE A 160 4.07 2.94 11.85
CA ILE A 160 5.43 3.23 12.31
C ILE A 160 5.61 2.79 13.76
N ASP A 161 4.65 3.12 14.64
CA ASP A 161 4.72 2.78 16.06
C ASP A 161 4.77 1.25 16.26
N LYS A 162 3.93 0.49 15.55
CA LYS A 162 3.96 -0.99 15.60
C LYS A 162 5.30 -1.57 15.12
N LEU A 163 5.92 -0.99 14.10
CA LEU A 163 7.22 -1.45 13.59
C LEU A 163 8.34 -1.19 14.60
N ILE A 164 8.34 0.01 15.20
CA ILE A 164 9.30 0.43 16.23
C ILE A 164 9.15 -0.42 17.49
N GLU A 165 7.93 -0.59 18.01
CA GLU A 165 7.63 -1.39 19.19
C GLU A 165 8.01 -2.87 19.02
N LYS A 166 7.88 -3.41 17.80
CA LYS A 166 8.29 -4.78 17.47
C LYS A 166 9.80 -4.94 17.39
N ASN A 167 10.56 -3.89 17.07
CA ASN A 167 12.00 -3.95 16.81
C ASN A 167 12.81 -2.89 17.59
N PRO A 168 12.65 -2.73 18.92
CA PRO A 168 13.25 -1.63 19.65
C PRO A 168 14.79 -1.64 19.60
N HIS A 169 15.38 -2.83 19.47
CA HIS A 169 16.84 -3.03 19.39
C HIS A 169 17.46 -2.64 18.04
N LYS A 170 16.65 -2.41 16.99
CA LYS A 170 17.10 -2.00 15.66
C LYS A 170 16.91 -0.50 15.39
N VAL A 171 16.30 0.22 16.32
CA VAL A 171 15.99 1.64 16.16
C VAL A 171 17.26 2.45 16.34
N MET A 172 17.58 3.27 15.35
CA MET A 172 18.65 4.26 15.41
C MET A 172 18.03 5.61 15.77
N SER A 173 18.61 6.35 16.72
CA SER A 173 18.13 7.68 17.10
C SER A 173 19.27 8.69 17.13
N ASN A 174 18.98 9.92 16.69
CA ASN A 174 19.88 11.07 16.82
C ASN A 174 19.36 12.08 17.87
N GLY A 175 18.40 11.69 18.72
CA GLY A 175 17.77 12.53 19.74
C GLY A 175 16.63 13.44 19.24
N ARG A 176 16.52 13.67 17.92
CA ARG A 176 15.40 14.41 17.29
C ARG A 176 14.51 13.52 16.43
N SER A 177 15.11 12.52 15.80
CA SER A 177 14.49 11.57 14.90
C SER A 177 14.90 10.14 15.27
N GLU A 178 13.98 9.22 15.03
CA GLU A 178 14.14 7.78 15.14
C GLU A 178 13.99 7.17 13.76
N PHE A 179 14.88 6.24 13.43
CA PHE A 179 14.97 5.56 12.15
C PHE A 179 14.95 4.06 12.37
N LEU A 180 14.17 3.35 11.56
CA LEU A 180 14.14 1.90 11.57
C LEU A 180 14.16 1.39 10.13
N LYS A 181 15.19 0.61 9.80
CA LYS A 181 15.21 -0.15 8.54
C LYS A 181 14.13 -1.22 8.58
N VAL A 182 13.35 -1.33 7.52
CA VAL A 182 12.26 -2.30 7.40
C VAL A 182 12.78 -3.55 6.71
N ASP A 183 12.80 -4.67 7.44
CA ASP A 183 13.24 -5.98 6.93
C ASP A 183 12.05 -6.90 6.54
N GLU A 184 10.81 -6.40 6.64
CA GLU A 184 9.59 -7.14 6.30
C GLU A 184 8.92 -6.60 5.03
N ASP A 185 8.09 -7.44 4.40
CA ASP A 185 7.35 -7.12 3.18
C ASP A 185 6.25 -6.06 3.44
N LEU A 186 6.65 -4.79 3.48
CA LEU A 186 5.78 -3.64 3.56
C LEU A 186 5.86 -2.83 2.27
N TYR A 187 4.73 -2.67 1.59
CA TYR A 187 4.65 -1.93 0.35
C TYR A 187 3.79 -0.68 0.51
N VAL A 188 4.17 0.41 -0.13
CA VAL A 188 3.40 1.66 -0.29
C VAL A 188 3.14 1.92 -1.76
N VAL A 189 2.20 2.81 -2.08
CA VAL A 189 1.91 3.19 -3.46
C VAL A 189 2.74 4.42 -3.85
N SER A 190 3.53 4.31 -4.92
CA SER A 190 4.26 5.43 -5.52
C SER A 190 4.13 5.41 -7.04
N PHE A 191 4.62 6.44 -7.74
CA PHE A 191 4.77 6.43 -9.20
C PHE A 191 6.24 6.29 -9.59
N ASP A 192 6.50 5.78 -10.79
CA ASP A 192 7.84 5.70 -11.38
C ASP A 192 8.09 6.83 -12.40
N GLU A 193 9.25 6.82 -13.05
CA GLU A 193 9.65 7.80 -14.08
C GLU A 193 8.66 7.85 -15.27
N ASP A 194 7.93 6.75 -15.54
CA ASP A 194 6.86 6.69 -16.55
C ASP A 194 5.50 7.20 -16.02
N LEU A 195 5.45 7.77 -14.81
CA LEU A 195 4.25 8.18 -14.08
C LEU A 195 3.25 7.03 -13.82
N LYS A 196 3.73 5.77 -13.84
CA LYS A 196 2.89 4.60 -13.53
C LYS A 196 2.86 4.37 -12.03
N VAL A 197 1.66 4.46 -11.46
CA VAL A 197 1.44 4.25 -10.04
C VAL A 197 1.40 2.76 -9.70
N LYS A 198 2.34 2.29 -8.88
CA LYS A 198 2.49 0.88 -8.49
C LYS A 198 3.00 0.72 -7.05
N PRO A 199 2.80 -0.46 -6.43
CA PRO A 199 3.35 -0.74 -5.11
C PRO A 199 4.88 -0.81 -5.14
N GLN A 200 5.54 -0.18 -4.17
CA GLN A 200 6.98 -0.18 -3.96
C GLN A 200 7.32 -0.60 -2.53
N LEU A 201 8.45 -1.28 -2.36
CA LEU A 201 8.92 -1.75 -1.07
C LEU A 201 9.40 -0.57 -0.20
N VAL A 202 8.99 -0.56 1.07
CA VAL A 202 9.47 0.39 2.07
C VAL A 202 10.84 -0.09 2.59
N THR A 203 11.85 0.76 2.49
CA THR A 203 13.22 0.45 2.95
C THR A 203 13.45 0.83 4.41
N ALA A 204 12.83 1.92 4.87
CA ALA A 204 12.93 2.42 6.23
C ALA A 204 11.68 3.21 6.62
N VAL A 205 11.46 3.35 7.92
CA VAL A 205 10.48 4.28 8.51
C VAL A 205 11.19 5.28 9.41
N VAL A 206 10.65 6.49 9.46
CA VAL A 206 11.21 7.62 10.21
C VAL A 206 10.12 8.25 11.07
N ARG A 207 10.44 8.54 12.33
CA ARG A 207 9.61 9.31 13.26
C ARG A 207 10.44 10.44 13.85
N HIS A 208 9.87 11.62 14.03
CA HIS A 208 10.58 12.77 14.61
C HIS A 208 9.59 13.64 15.41
N LYS A 209 10.13 14.60 16.18
CA LYS A 209 9.30 15.54 16.95
C LYS A 209 8.48 16.45 16.03
N GLY A 210 7.21 16.67 16.40
CA GLY A 210 6.22 17.33 15.55
C GLY A 210 6.60 18.75 15.11
N LYS A 211 6.21 19.09 13.88
CA LYS A 211 6.23 20.42 13.27
C LYS A 211 4.81 20.96 13.14
N GLU A 212 4.66 22.22 12.70
CA GLU A 212 3.34 22.73 12.29
C GLU A 212 2.76 21.90 11.12
N VAL A 213 1.45 21.67 11.17
CA VAL A 213 0.72 20.83 10.22
C VAL A 213 -0.33 21.68 9.48
N TYR A 214 -0.41 21.48 8.18
CA TYR A 214 -1.30 22.17 7.26
C TYR A 214 -2.23 21.16 6.60
N GLU A 215 -3.50 21.49 6.42
CA GLU A 215 -4.42 20.68 5.62
C GLU A 215 -4.50 21.25 4.20
N VAL A 216 -3.94 20.51 3.23
CA VAL A 216 -4.05 20.81 1.81
C VAL A 216 -5.36 20.23 1.29
N ARG A 217 -6.14 21.04 0.57
CA ARG A 217 -7.44 20.68 -0.01
C ARG A 217 -7.41 20.92 -1.51
N LEU A 218 -7.79 19.90 -2.29
CA LEU A 218 -7.86 19.97 -3.74
C LEU A 218 -9.32 20.13 -4.21
N GLU A 219 -9.53 20.71 -5.40
CA GLU A 219 -10.86 20.91 -6.01
C GLU A 219 -11.68 19.61 -6.12
N ASN A 220 -10.99 18.52 -6.42
CA ASN A 220 -11.58 17.18 -6.53
C ASN A 220 -12.06 16.61 -5.18
N GLY A 221 -11.90 17.37 -4.09
CA GLY A 221 -12.32 17.06 -2.74
C GLY A 221 -11.33 16.20 -1.93
N ARG A 222 -10.18 15.85 -2.51
CA ARG A 222 -9.08 15.22 -1.77
C ARG A 222 -8.50 16.20 -0.74
N LYS A 223 -8.08 15.63 0.38
CA LYS A 223 -7.43 16.35 1.47
C LYS A 223 -6.27 15.53 1.98
N VAL A 224 -5.21 16.21 2.40
CA VAL A 224 -4.06 15.59 3.07
C VAL A 224 -3.50 16.58 4.08
N LYS A 225 -3.12 16.10 5.26
CA LYS A 225 -2.41 16.88 6.26
C LYS A 225 -0.91 16.63 6.14
N VAL A 226 -0.11 17.69 6.08
CA VAL A 226 1.34 17.62 5.88
C VAL A 226 2.05 18.75 6.65
N THR A 227 3.37 18.64 6.83
CA THR A 227 4.19 19.76 7.31
C THR A 227 4.51 20.76 6.18
N GLU A 228 4.90 22.00 6.53
CA GLU A 228 5.22 23.06 5.56
C GLU A 228 6.33 22.68 4.56
N ASP A 229 7.31 21.90 5.01
CA ASP A 229 8.43 21.45 4.17
C ASP A 229 8.10 20.22 3.31
N HIS A 230 6.87 19.68 3.38
CA HIS A 230 6.52 18.48 2.63
C HIS A 230 6.39 18.80 1.14
N ASN A 231 7.11 18.03 0.32
CA ASN A 231 7.06 18.18 -1.14
C ASN A 231 5.76 17.62 -1.71
N PHE A 232 5.22 18.34 -2.70
CA PHE A 232 4.23 17.85 -3.64
C PHE A 232 4.83 17.88 -5.04
N PHE A 233 4.32 17.05 -5.93
CA PHE A 233 4.68 17.10 -7.34
C PHE A 233 3.74 18.05 -8.08
N THR A 234 4.30 19.12 -8.65
CA THR A 234 3.61 20.15 -9.44
C THR A 234 4.16 20.18 -10.87
N ILE A 235 3.56 20.99 -11.75
CA ILE A 235 4.04 21.19 -13.12
C ILE A 235 4.89 22.47 -13.15
N ARG A 236 6.15 22.34 -13.58
CA ARG A 236 7.07 23.45 -13.88
C ARG A 236 7.63 23.24 -15.28
N ASP A 237 7.53 24.27 -16.13
CA ASP A 237 8.01 24.22 -17.53
C ASP A 237 7.50 23.03 -18.36
N GLY A 238 6.28 22.56 -18.05
CA GLY A 238 5.65 21.42 -18.73
C GLY A 238 6.06 20.04 -18.19
N GLU A 239 6.96 19.99 -17.20
CA GLU A 239 7.44 18.76 -16.57
C GLU A 239 6.99 18.65 -15.11
N LEU A 240 6.95 17.43 -14.59
CA LEU A 240 6.59 17.18 -13.20
C LEU A 240 7.81 17.39 -12.31
N ALA A 241 7.71 18.30 -11.35
CA ALA A 241 8.79 18.65 -10.42
C ALA A 241 8.30 18.69 -8.97
N PRO A 242 9.13 18.29 -7.99
CA PRO A 242 8.81 18.46 -6.58
C PRO A 242 8.85 19.95 -6.19
N ALA A 243 7.94 20.35 -5.30
CA ALA A 243 7.88 21.67 -4.70
C ALA A 243 7.34 21.55 -3.26
N PRO A 244 8.02 22.14 -2.26
CA PRO A 244 7.55 22.13 -0.88
C PRO A 244 6.26 22.95 -0.75
N LEU A 245 5.42 22.64 0.24
CA LEU A 245 4.17 23.36 0.47
C LEU A 245 4.39 24.88 0.62
N SER A 246 5.49 25.31 1.23
CA SER A 246 5.87 26.73 1.33
C SER A 246 6.06 27.45 -0.01
N GLU A 247 6.40 26.73 -1.09
CA GLU A 247 6.55 27.29 -2.44
C GLU A 247 5.24 27.25 -3.25
N LEU A 248 4.18 26.62 -2.72
CA LEU A 248 2.92 26.42 -3.42
C LEU A 248 1.85 27.42 -2.96
N GLY A 249 1.25 28.10 -3.93
CA GLY A 249 0.10 28.97 -3.73
C GLY A 249 -1.22 28.32 -4.15
N VAL A 250 -2.34 28.91 -3.74
CA VAL A 250 -3.67 28.55 -4.28
C VAL A 250 -3.67 28.69 -5.81
N GLY A 251 -4.13 27.65 -6.51
CA GLY A 251 -4.09 27.56 -7.97
C GLY A 251 -2.90 26.75 -8.51
N SER A 252 -1.96 26.33 -7.67
CA SER A 252 -0.89 25.41 -8.07
C SER A 252 -1.45 24.04 -8.43
N TYR A 253 -0.90 23.42 -9.47
CA TYR A 253 -1.23 22.04 -9.83
C TYR A 253 -0.55 21.06 -8.88
N VAL A 254 -1.23 19.97 -8.53
CA VAL A 254 -0.68 18.89 -7.71
C VAL A 254 -1.01 17.56 -8.37
N ALA A 255 0.00 16.70 -8.51
CA ALA A 255 -0.16 15.37 -9.07
C ALA A 255 -1.07 14.50 -8.18
N VAL A 256 -2.01 13.81 -8.82
CA VAL A 256 -2.88 12.83 -8.17
C VAL A 256 -2.94 11.55 -9.01
N PRO A 257 -3.09 10.38 -8.38
CA PRO A 257 -3.16 9.13 -9.12
C PRO A 257 -4.44 9.06 -9.97
N LYS A 258 -4.27 8.83 -11.28
CA LYS A 258 -5.38 8.51 -12.19
C LYS A 258 -5.84 7.05 -12.05
N ALA A 259 -4.89 6.14 -11.89
CA ALA A 259 -5.12 4.71 -11.69
C ALA A 259 -4.02 4.15 -10.80
N ILE A 260 -4.30 3.06 -10.07
CA ILE A 260 -3.33 2.41 -9.18
C ILE A 260 -3.19 0.94 -9.57
N ARG A 261 -1.98 0.49 -9.89
CA ARG A 261 -1.73 -0.92 -10.20
C ARG A 261 -1.73 -1.76 -8.92
N ARG A 262 -2.29 -2.96 -9.01
CA ARG A 262 -2.34 -3.93 -7.92
C ARG A 262 -1.19 -4.92 -8.07
N ARG A 263 -0.58 -5.34 -6.94
CA ARG A 263 0.57 -6.26 -6.94
C ARG A 263 0.20 -7.67 -7.40
N ALA A 264 -0.97 -8.16 -6.99
CA ALA A 264 -1.41 -9.51 -7.26
C ALA A 264 -2.93 -9.58 -7.41
N ILE A 265 -3.38 -10.50 -8.27
CA ILE A 265 -4.78 -10.86 -8.42
C ILE A 265 -4.92 -12.32 -7.96
N ILE A 266 -5.88 -12.58 -7.08
CA ILE A 266 -6.27 -13.92 -6.63
C ILE A 266 -7.64 -14.24 -7.22
N HIS A 267 -7.93 -15.52 -7.43
CA HIS A 267 -9.22 -15.97 -7.99
C HIS A 267 -10.09 -16.71 -6.98
N GLU A 268 -9.55 -17.01 -5.81
CA GLU A 268 -10.23 -17.75 -4.76
C GLU A 268 -9.75 -17.36 -3.36
N ILE A 269 -10.58 -17.66 -2.36
CA ILE A 269 -10.26 -17.53 -0.94
C ILE A 269 -10.47 -18.87 -0.26
N ASN A 270 -9.42 -19.36 0.40
CA ASN A 270 -9.54 -20.50 1.30
C ASN A 270 -10.06 -20.03 2.67
N VAL A 271 -11.35 -20.24 2.90
CA VAL A 271 -12.03 -19.88 4.16
C VAL A 271 -11.45 -20.65 5.34
N VAL A 272 -11.06 -21.92 5.14
CA VAL A 272 -10.43 -22.73 6.19
C VAL A 272 -9.10 -22.13 6.61
N GLU A 273 -8.23 -21.79 5.67
CA GLU A 273 -6.97 -21.10 5.93
C GLU A 273 -7.18 -19.81 6.73
N ARG A 274 -8.13 -18.97 6.28
CA ARG A 274 -8.48 -17.72 6.97
C ARG A 274 -8.93 -17.95 8.40
N LEU A 275 -9.77 -18.96 8.65
CA LEU A 275 -10.19 -19.32 10.00
C LEU A 275 -9.02 -19.85 10.83
N LEU A 276 -8.15 -20.69 10.27
CA LEU A 276 -6.97 -21.21 10.98
C LEU A 276 -6.00 -20.11 11.42
N ASN A 277 -5.88 -19.05 10.61
CA ASN A 277 -5.01 -17.89 10.86
C ASN A 277 -5.64 -16.83 11.79
N THR A 278 -6.97 -16.68 11.78
CA THR A 278 -7.67 -15.61 12.53
C THR A 278 -8.39 -16.08 13.80
N CYS A 279 -8.57 -17.40 13.96
CA CYS A 279 -9.23 -17.97 15.12
C CYS A 279 -8.26 -18.65 16.09
N ASP A 280 -8.51 -18.43 17.38
CA ASP A 280 -7.88 -19.23 18.42
C ASP A 280 -8.46 -20.65 18.46
N ASN A 281 -7.85 -21.52 19.26
CA ASN A 281 -8.30 -22.91 19.34
C ASN A 281 -9.67 -23.09 20.01
N GLU A 282 -10.14 -22.17 20.85
CA GLU A 282 -11.49 -22.24 21.42
C GLU A 282 -12.56 -21.86 20.38
N GLU A 283 -12.28 -20.87 19.54
CA GLU A 283 -13.11 -20.47 18.40
C GLU A 283 -13.16 -21.60 17.36
N LEU A 284 -12.03 -22.23 17.01
CA LEU A 284 -11.98 -23.28 16.00
C LEU A 284 -12.78 -24.54 16.34
N LYS A 285 -13.03 -24.82 17.64
CA LYS A 285 -13.91 -25.93 18.06
C LYS A 285 -15.36 -25.73 17.62
N LEU A 286 -15.75 -24.49 17.37
CA LEU A 286 -17.12 -24.12 17.06
C LEU A 286 -17.44 -24.27 15.58
N PHE A 287 -16.43 -24.59 14.76
CA PHE A 287 -16.57 -24.85 13.34
C PHE A 287 -16.31 -26.32 13.03
N TYR A 288 -16.99 -26.79 12.01
CA TYR A 288 -16.89 -28.13 11.48
C TYR A 288 -16.61 -28.02 9.99
N LEU A 289 -15.68 -28.84 9.52
CA LEU A 289 -15.43 -29.07 8.11
C LEU A 289 -16.24 -30.30 7.68
N ARG A 290 -17.08 -30.14 6.67
CA ARG A 290 -17.80 -31.20 6.00
C ARG A 290 -17.16 -31.46 4.65
N SER A 291 -16.78 -32.70 4.41
CA SER A 291 -16.09 -33.11 3.17
C SER A 291 -16.17 -34.61 2.99
N GLU A 292 -16.35 -35.04 1.74
CA GLU A 292 -16.23 -36.44 1.31
C GLU A 292 -14.86 -37.06 1.66
N LYS A 293 -13.84 -36.22 1.84
CA LYS A 293 -12.45 -36.61 2.12
C LYS A 293 -12.20 -36.86 3.61
N VAL A 294 -13.12 -36.49 4.51
CA VAL A 294 -12.98 -36.66 5.97
C VAL A 294 -12.61 -38.09 6.39
N PRO A 295 -13.25 -39.17 5.88
CA PRO A 295 -12.87 -40.55 6.23
C PRO A 295 -11.41 -40.88 5.93
N LYS A 296 -10.89 -40.39 4.79
CA LYS A 296 -9.50 -40.54 4.38
C LYS A 296 -8.58 -39.79 5.34
N TRP A 297 -8.85 -38.51 5.61
CA TRP A 297 -8.03 -37.68 6.50
C TRP A 297 -7.96 -38.20 7.92
N LEU A 298 -9.09 -38.64 8.49
CA LEU A 298 -9.15 -39.23 9.83
C LEU A 298 -8.44 -40.58 9.93
N SER A 299 -8.00 -41.15 8.80
CA SER A 299 -7.18 -42.37 8.76
C SER A 299 -5.68 -42.05 8.61
N LYS A 300 -5.31 -40.82 8.23
CA LYS A 300 -3.91 -40.38 8.01
C LYS A 300 -3.12 -40.07 9.28
N GLY A 301 -3.71 -39.98 10.48
CA GLY A 301 -2.95 -39.52 11.65
C GLY A 301 -3.62 -39.59 13.03
N ALA A 302 -2.82 -39.29 14.06
CA ALA A 302 -3.15 -39.46 15.47
C ALA A 302 -3.80 -38.20 16.07
N LEU A 303 -5.11 -38.25 16.33
CA LEU A 303 -5.83 -37.21 17.09
C LEU A 303 -5.60 -37.28 18.61
N TRP A 304 -4.65 -38.09 19.06
CA TRP A 304 -4.36 -38.28 20.48
C TRP A 304 -3.92 -36.99 21.20
N PRO A 305 -3.10 -36.10 20.61
CA PRO A 305 -2.78 -34.81 21.22
C PRO A 305 -4.01 -33.92 21.39
N LEU A 306 -4.91 -33.91 20.40
CA LEU A 306 -6.19 -33.19 20.47
C LEU A 306 -7.07 -33.76 21.60
N PHE A 307 -7.15 -35.09 21.71
CA PHE A 307 -7.86 -35.76 22.81
C PHE A 307 -7.25 -35.45 24.17
N LYS A 308 -5.93 -35.51 24.33
CA LYS A 308 -5.26 -35.16 25.59
C LYS A 308 -5.53 -33.73 26.01
N ARG A 309 -5.49 -32.78 25.06
CA ARG A 309 -5.63 -31.35 25.35
C ARG A 309 -7.06 -30.94 25.65
N TYR A 310 -8.01 -31.41 24.83
CA TYR A 310 -9.40 -30.95 24.91
C TYR A 310 -10.36 -32.03 25.36
N GLY A 311 -10.01 -33.29 25.09
CA GLY A 311 -10.81 -34.48 25.33
C GLY A 311 -12.27 -34.20 25.05
N ASN A 312 -13.00 -34.02 26.13
CA ASN A 312 -14.44 -34.06 26.15
C ASN A 312 -15.06 -32.66 26.00
N ARG A 313 -14.27 -31.62 26.29
CA ARG A 313 -14.57 -30.19 26.13
C ARG A 313 -14.57 -29.70 24.69
N LEU A 314 -14.20 -30.56 23.73
CA LEU A 314 -14.29 -30.23 22.31
C LEU A 314 -15.74 -29.97 21.87
N ILE A 315 -16.70 -30.63 22.54
CA ILE A 315 -18.11 -30.73 22.13
C ILE A 315 -19.08 -30.47 23.30
N ARG A 316 -18.77 -30.92 24.54
CA ARG A 316 -19.63 -30.80 25.74
C ARG A 316 -18.80 -30.51 26.99
N ASN A 317 -19.41 -29.99 28.06
CA ASN A 317 -18.74 -29.82 29.36
C ASN A 317 -18.66 -31.12 30.21
N ILE A 318 -18.99 -32.29 29.65
CA ILE A 318 -19.05 -33.57 30.38
C ILE A 318 -17.92 -34.48 29.89
N PRO A 319 -17.21 -35.20 30.78
CA PRO A 319 -16.16 -36.13 30.39
C PRO A 319 -16.68 -37.36 29.62
N PHE A 320 -15.88 -37.84 28.66
CA PHE A 320 -15.99 -39.08 27.90
C PHE A 320 -14.79 -39.97 28.24
N THR A 321 -15.02 -41.27 28.13
CA THR A 321 -14.05 -42.37 28.14
C THR A 321 -13.33 -42.50 26.79
N ARG A 322 -12.22 -43.26 26.77
CA ARG A 322 -11.48 -43.58 25.53
C ARG A 322 -12.38 -44.27 24.48
N LYS A 323 -13.33 -45.11 24.92
CA LYS A 323 -14.29 -45.81 24.04
C LYS A 323 -15.21 -44.83 23.31
N GLU A 324 -15.69 -43.82 24.01
CA GLU A 324 -16.55 -42.79 23.44
C GLU A 324 -15.81 -41.89 22.45
N TRP A 325 -14.52 -41.60 22.67
CA TRP A 325 -13.69 -40.90 21.69
C TRP A 325 -13.57 -41.67 20.36
N THR A 326 -13.30 -42.97 20.43
CA THR A 326 -13.26 -43.83 19.23
C THR A 326 -14.60 -43.83 18.51
N ASN A 327 -15.72 -43.97 19.24
CA ASN A 327 -17.06 -43.90 18.66
C ASN A 327 -17.35 -42.55 17.98
N ARG A 328 -16.80 -41.45 18.52
CA ARG A 328 -16.92 -40.11 17.91
C ARG A 328 -16.15 -40.00 16.60
N ILE A 329 -14.93 -40.51 16.54
CA ILE A 329 -14.16 -40.54 15.28
C ILE A 329 -14.93 -41.35 14.23
N SER A 330 -15.45 -42.52 14.60
CA SER A 330 -16.29 -43.32 13.69
C SER A 330 -17.52 -42.55 13.21
N LEU A 331 -18.18 -41.81 14.10
CA LEU A 331 -19.32 -40.95 13.73
C LEU A 331 -18.90 -39.82 12.78
N TRP A 332 -17.75 -39.19 12.99
CA TRP A 332 -17.20 -38.15 12.11
C TRP A 332 -16.89 -38.69 10.71
N LYS A 333 -16.29 -39.89 10.61
CA LYS A 333 -16.08 -40.58 9.34
C LYS A 333 -17.41 -40.86 8.65
N HIS A 334 -18.36 -41.49 9.34
CA HIS A 334 -19.67 -41.82 8.75
C HIS A 334 -20.44 -40.57 8.28
N ARG A 335 -20.40 -39.49 9.06
CA ARG A 335 -21.10 -38.23 8.73
C ARG A 335 -20.31 -37.32 7.81
N ARG A 336 -19.09 -37.71 7.40
CA ARG A 336 -18.21 -36.92 6.53
C ARG A 336 -17.99 -35.50 7.07
N VAL A 337 -17.85 -35.40 8.40
CA VAL A 337 -17.75 -34.12 9.11
C VAL A 337 -16.80 -34.24 10.28
N MET A 338 -15.93 -33.26 10.46
CA MET A 338 -15.01 -33.21 11.60
C MET A 338 -14.90 -31.80 12.18
N PRO A 339 -14.59 -31.64 13.48
CA PRO A 339 -14.27 -30.33 14.04
C PRO A 339 -13.10 -29.69 13.29
N LEU A 340 -13.19 -28.40 12.98
CA LEU A 340 -12.17 -27.74 12.17
C LEU A 340 -10.80 -27.73 12.86
N ILE A 341 -10.77 -27.64 14.19
CA ILE A 341 -9.54 -27.78 14.97
C ILE A 341 -8.79 -29.10 14.70
N ALA A 342 -9.48 -30.18 14.34
CA ALA A 342 -8.83 -31.45 13.99
C ALA A 342 -7.91 -31.31 12.76
N PHE A 343 -8.22 -30.38 11.85
CA PHE A 343 -7.41 -30.10 10.67
C PHE A 343 -5.96 -29.75 11.04
N LYS A 344 -5.74 -28.98 12.12
CA LYS A 344 -4.41 -28.62 12.64
C LYS A 344 -3.58 -29.83 13.09
N TYR A 345 -4.22 -30.92 13.50
CA TYR A 345 -3.56 -32.09 14.08
C TYR A 345 -3.36 -33.23 13.08
N LEU A 346 -4.06 -33.19 11.93
CA LEU A 346 -4.02 -34.24 10.92
C LEU A 346 -3.03 -33.94 9.78
N ASN A 347 -2.32 -32.82 9.84
CA ASN A 347 -1.37 -32.36 8.83
C ASN A 347 -1.94 -32.42 7.39
N ILE A 348 -3.18 -31.98 7.24
CA ILE A 348 -3.87 -31.96 5.94
C ILE A 348 -3.39 -30.74 5.17
N SER A 349 -3.00 -30.93 3.91
CA SER A 349 -2.65 -29.80 3.04
C SER A 349 -3.89 -29.00 2.69
N LEU A 350 -3.80 -27.67 2.74
CA LEU A 350 -4.89 -26.77 2.34
C LEU A 350 -5.32 -26.99 0.88
N ASN A 351 -4.41 -27.46 0.02
CA ASN A 351 -4.68 -27.76 -1.39
C ASN A 351 -5.56 -29.02 -1.57
N GLU A 352 -5.79 -29.80 -0.51
CA GLU A 352 -6.78 -30.90 -0.56
C GLU A 352 -8.22 -30.38 -0.45
N LEU A 353 -8.44 -29.09 -0.17
CA LEU A 353 -9.78 -28.48 -0.08
C LEU A 353 -10.24 -27.89 -1.41
N ASP A 354 -11.53 -27.96 -1.68
CA ASP A 354 -12.16 -27.35 -2.86
C ASP A 354 -13.52 -26.69 -2.53
N GLU A 355 -14.25 -26.25 -3.57
CA GLU A 355 -15.55 -25.58 -3.45
C GLU A 355 -16.70 -26.50 -3.02
N HIS A 356 -16.51 -27.82 -3.05
CA HIS A 356 -17.51 -28.81 -2.60
C HIS A 356 -17.38 -29.14 -1.11
N ASP A 357 -16.23 -28.80 -0.51
CA ASP A 357 -16.03 -28.87 0.93
C ASP A 357 -16.72 -27.68 1.61
N GLU A 358 -17.36 -27.88 2.77
CA GLU A 358 -18.12 -26.82 3.46
C GLU A 358 -17.60 -26.61 4.89
N VAL A 359 -17.52 -25.35 5.32
CA VAL A 359 -17.31 -24.99 6.72
C VAL A 359 -18.63 -24.52 7.33
N CYS A 360 -19.05 -25.16 8.43
CA CYS A 360 -20.30 -24.86 9.12
C CYS A 360 -20.12 -24.68 10.64
N GLY A 361 -21.05 -23.95 11.27
CA GLY A 361 -21.06 -23.77 12.73
C GLY A 361 -21.70 -24.94 13.50
N TRP A 362 -21.14 -25.25 14.67
CA TRP A 362 -21.50 -26.39 15.55
C TRP A 362 -22.99 -26.51 15.90
N ARG A 363 -23.70 -25.38 16.12
CA ARG A 363 -25.11 -25.39 16.58
C ARG A 363 -26.13 -25.56 15.46
N THR A 364 -25.73 -25.65 14.19
CA THR A 364 -26.68 -25.73 13.09
C THR A 364 -27.14 -27.17 12.88
N LYS A 365 -28.18 -27.59 13.63
CA LYS A 365 -28.87 -28.90 13.46
C LYS A 365 -29.29 -29.18 12.00
N LYS A 366 -29.33 -28.16 11.13
CA LYS A 366 -29.57 -28.22 9.68
C LYS A 366 -28.55 -27.37 8.88
N GLY A 367 -27.25 -27.64 9.05
CA GLY A 367 -26.18 -27.37 8.08
C GLY A 367 -26.19 -26.04 7.32
N TYR A 368 -25.99 -24.92 8.02
CA TYR A 368 -25.56 -23.69 7.34
C TYR A 368 -24.04 -23.70 7.26
N GLY A 369 -23.53 -24.28 6.17
CA GLY A 369 -22.13 -24.18 5.77
C GLY A 369 -21.96 -23.19 4.63
N ILE A 370 -20.75 -22.63 4.50
CA ILE A 370 -20.28 -21.96 3.29
C ILE A 370 -19.16 -22.80 2.67
N PRO A 371 -18.90 -22.69 1.36
CA PRO A 371 -17.77 -23.36 0.73
C PRO A 371 -16.45 -23.07 1.47
N ALA A 372 -15.62 -24.10 1.62
CA ALA A 372 -14.29 -24.01 2.22
C ALA A 372 -13.34 -23.22 1.32
N VAL A 373 -13.53 -23.31 0.01
CA VAL A 373 -12.87 -22.47 -1.00
C VAL A 373 -13.93 -21.69 -1.76
N LEU A 374 -13.83 -20.36 -1.76
CA LEU A 374 -14.75 -19.46 -2.45
C LEU A 374 -14.10 -18.87 -3.68
N LYS A 375 -14.66 -19.13 -4.85
CA LYS A 375 -14.31 -18.42 -6.09
C LYS A 375 -14.72 -16.96 -6.00
N LEU A 376 -13.81 -16.06 -6.37
CA LEU A 376 -14.04 -14.62 -6.42
C LEU A 376 -14.83 -14.25 -7.67
N SER A 377 -16.12 -14.59 -7.65
CA SER A 377 -17.08 -14.37 -8.74
C SER A 377 -17.72 -12.98 -8.68
N ARG A 378 -18.37 -12.58 -9.78
CA ARG A 378 -19.21 -11.36 -9.82
C ARG A 378 -20.34 -11.44 -8.80
N GLU A 379 -20.94 -12.61 -8.62
CA GLU A 379 -21.97 -12.86 -7.62
C GLU A 379 -21.48 -12.68 -6.18
N LEU A 380 -20.28 -13.17 -5.85
CA LEU A 380 -19.70 -12.94 -4.52
C LEU A 380 -19.48 -11.45 -4.29
N GLY A 381 -18.97 -10.73 -5.31
CA GLY A 381 -18.88 -9.28 -5.30
C GLY A 381 -20.22 -8.62 -4.97
N LEU A 382 -21.27 -8.95 -5.73
CA LEU A 382 -22.62 -8.40 -5.54
C LEU A 382 -23.15 -8.62 -4.13
N ILE A 383 -22.97 -9.83 -3.60
CA ILE A 383 -23.35 -10.16 -2.22
C ILE A 383 -22.61 -9.25 -1.24
N LEU A 384 -21.30 -9.07 -1.40
CA LEU A 384 -20.51 -8.22 -0.50
C LEU A 384 -20.92 -6.76 -0.57
N GLY A 385 -21.19 -6.24 -1.77
CA GLY A 385 -21.67 -4.88 -1.95
C GLY A 385 -22.97 -4.65 -1.17
N LEU A 386 -23.95 -5.52 -1.34
CA LEU A 386 -25.25 -5.43 -0.65
C LEU A 386 -25.17 -5.74 0.85
N LEU A 387 -24.25 -6.61 1.29
CA LEU A 387 -24.00 -6.82 2.72
C LEU A 387 -23.40 -5.58 3.38
N ILE A 388 -22.51 -4.87 2.68
CA ILE A 388 -21.84 -3.68 3.20
C ILE A 388 -22.78 -2.47 3.17
N SER A 389 -23.57 -2.26 2.12
CA SER A 389 -24.55 -1.15 2.10
C SER A 389 -25.74 -1.43 3.03
N GLU A 390 -26.50 -2.48 2.72
CA GLU A 390 -27.85 -2.74 3.28
C GLU A 390 -27.88 -3.83 4.37
N GLY A 391 -26.74 -4.48 4.63
CA GLY A 391 -26.68 -5.62 5.54
C GLY A 391 -26.73 -5.24 7.02
N TRP A 392 -27.52 -6.02 7.76
CA TRP A 392 -27.44 -6.13 9.22
C TRP A 392 -26.78 -7.46 9.59
N LEU A 393 -25.53 -7.38 10.06
CA LEU A 393 -24.70 -8.55 10.39
C LEU A 393 -24.74 -8.91 11.89
N GLY A 394 -25.58 -8.25 12.69
CA GLY A 394 -25.63 -8.42 14.13
C GLY A 394 -24.83 -7.39 14.91
N SER A 395 -24.46 -7.72 16.16
CA SER A 395 -23.68 -6.85 17.04
C SER A 395 -22.37 -7.52 17.48
N ASP A 396 -21.34 -6.73 17.74
CA ASP A 396 -20.01 -7.26 18.11
C ASP A 396 -20.03 -7.96 19.49
N THR A 397 -20.92 -7.58 20.41
CA THR A 397 -21.18 -8.31 21.66
C THR A 397 -21.67 -9.74 21.39
N ALA A 398 -22.46 -9.93 20.33
CA ALA A 398 -22.85 -11.25 19.85
C ALA A 398 -21.71 -11.97 19.12
N ALA A 399 -20.63 -11.31 18.72
CA ALA A 399 -19.42 -11.95 18.21
C ALA A 399 -18.47 -12.41 19.33
N ARG A 400 -18.64 -11.94 20.58
CA ARG A 400 -17.72 -12.28 21.70
C ARG A 400 -18.19 -13.42 22.60
N SER A 401 -19.49 -13.63 22.79
CA SER A 401 -20.01 -14.61 23.78
C SER A 401 -20.69 -15.83 23.16
N LEU A 402 -19.94 -16.75 22.54
CA LEU A 402 -20.49 -17.98 21.94
C LEU A 402 -21.21 -18.92 22.94
N ARG A 403 -21.10 -18.63 24.25
CA ARG A 403 -21.67 -19.42 25.34
C ARG A 403 -23.13 -19.05 25.69
N SER A 404 -23.56 -17.80 25.53
CA SER A 404 -24.94 -17.41 25.89
C SER A 404 -25.92 -17.59 24.72
N GLY A 405 -26.95 -18.42 24.95
CA GLY A 405 -28.01 -18.74 23.99
C GLY A 405 -29.10 -17.67 23.84
N PHE A 406 -28.88 -16.45 24.32
CA PHE A 406 -29.93 -15.42 24.43
C PHE A 406 -30.05 -14.49 23.21
N LEU A 407 -29.06 -14.45 22.31
CA LEU A 407 -29.09 -13.53 21.16
C LEU A 407 -29.45 -14.27 19.87
N ASN A 408 -30.70 -14.11 19.42
CA ASN A 408 -31.22 -14.52 18.12
C ASN A 408 -30.66 -13.61 17.00
N THR A 409 -29.34 -13.56 16.85
CA THR A 409 -28.68 -12.77 15.81
C THR A 409 -28.92 -13.40 14.44
N LYS A 410 -29.58 -12.65 13.57
CA LYS A 410 -29.79 -12.98 12.16
C LYS A 410 -28.83 -12.16 11.29
N VAL A 411 -28.38 -12.74 10.20
CA VAL A 411 -27.75 -11.99 9.11
C VAL A 411 -28.83 -11.71 8.08
N SER A 412 -29.02 -10.45 7.73
CA SER A 412 -30.08 -10.08 6.79
C SER A 412 -29.76 -8.83 6.00
N VAL A 413 -30.31 -8.75 4.79
CA VAL A 413 -30.32 -7.55 3.95
C VAL A 413 -31.77 -7.11 3.79
N SER A 414 -32.03 -5.82 3.92
CA SER A 414 -33.34 -5.22 3.64
C SER A 414 -33.23 -4.27 2.45
N ASN A 415 -34.27 -4.21 1.64
CA ASN A 415 -34.36 -3.21 0.58
C ASN A 415 -35.83 -2.99 0.23
N THR A 416 -36.16 -1.80 -0.26
CA THR A 416 -37.50 -1.46 -0.76
C THR A 416 -37.72 -1.97 -2.19
N ASN A 417 -36.65 -2.13 -2.97
CA ASN A 417 -36.69 -2.72 -4.29
C ASN A 417 -36.58 -4.25 -4.20
N GLU A 418 -37.66 -4.94 -4.58
CA GLU A 418 -37.73 -6.40 -4.55
C GLU A 418 -36.81 -7.07 -5.58
N GLU A 419 -36.54 -6.43 -6.71
CA GLU A 419 -35.62 -6.95 -7.73
C GLU A 419 -34.20 -7.04 -7.18
N VAL A 420 -33.80 -6.08 -6.33
CA VAL A 420 -32.49 -6.12 -5.64
C VAL A 420 -32.42 -7.32 -4.71
N LEU A 421 -33.50 -7.61 -3.96
CA LEU A 421 -33.55 -8.78 -3.07
C LEU A 421 -33.59 -10.10 -3.85
N LEU A 422 -34.26 -10.14 -4.99
CA LEU A 422 -34.29 -11.31 -5.88
C LEU A 422 -32.88 -11.57 -6.44
N LYS A 423 -32.22 -10.53 -6.97
CA LYS A 423 -30.85 -10.60 -7.49
C LYS A 423 -29.86 -11.04 -6.42
N LEU A 424 -29.98 -10.52 -5.19
CA LEU A 424 -29.20 -11.00 -4.05
C LEU A 424 -29.47 -12.47 -3.74
N SER A 425 -30.74 -12.89 -3.75
CA SER A 425 -31.11 -14.28 -3.50
C SER A 425 -30.52 -15.24 -4.54
N GLU A 426 -30.54 -14.87 -5.81
CA GLU A 426 -29.95 -15.65 -6.91
C GLU A 426 -28.43 -15.76 -6.78
N ALA A 427 -27.75 -14.63 -6.55
CA ALA A 427 -26.31 -14.60 -6.30
C ALA A 427 -25.95 -15.46 -5.07
N TRP A 428 -26.73 -15.34 -4.00
CA TRP A 428 -26.52 -16.12 -2.78
C TRP A 428 -26.66 -17.63 -3.01
N ILE A 429 -27.66 -18.05 -3.80
CA ILE A 429 -27.82 -19.46 -4.18
C ILE A 429 -26.63 -19.93 -5.00
N LYS A 430 -26.16 -19.15 -5.96
CA LYS A 430 -25.00 -19.52 -6.81
C LYS A 430 -23.71 -19.68 -5.99
N VAL A 431 -23.44 -18.76 -5.06
CA VAL A 431 -22.17 -18.75 -4.29
C VAL A 431 -22.20 -19.72 -3.13
N PHE A 432 -23.31 -19.79 -2.39
CA PHE A 432 -23.38 -20.56 -1.14
C PHE A 432 -24.23 -21.83 -1.24
N ASN A 433 -24.89 -22.09 -2.38
CA ASN A 433 -25.79 -23.24 -2.60
C ASN A 433 -26.90 -23.36 -1.53
N ARG A 434 -27.44 -22.20 -1.12
CA ARG A 434 -28.51 -22.10 -0.12
C ARG A 434 -29.51 -21.05 -0.55
N ARG A 435 -30.80 -21.33 -0.32
CA ARG A 435 -31.87 -20.35 -0.57
C ARG A 435 -32.10 -19.52 0.68
N PRO A 436 -31.91 -18.18 0.63
CA PRO A 436 -32.30 -17.30 1.71
C PRO A 436 -33.81 -17.29 1.95
N ARG A 437 -34.22 -16.90 3.16
CA ARG A 437 -35.65 -16.79 3.50
C ARG A 437 -36.11 -15.34 3.40
N LEU A 438 -37.08 -15.07 2.54
CA LEU A 438 -37.77 -13.78 2.51
C LEU A 438 -38.68 -13.63 3.75
N GLN A 439 -38.60 -12.50 4.42
CA GLN A 439 -39.41 -12.15 5.58
C GLN A 439 -39.89 -10.70 5.49
N GLY A 440 -41.16 -10.47 5.84
CA GLY A 440 -41.75 -9.12 5.90
C GLY A 440 -43.17 -9.10 5.32
N ARG A 441 -44.01 -8.22 5.83
CA ARG A 441 -45.29 -7.80 5.24
C ARG A 441 -45.22 -6.28 5.08
N GLY A 442 -45.53 -5.73 3.89
CA GLY A 442 -45.43 -4.29 3.59
C GLY A 442 -44.30 -3.91 2.62
N LYS A 443 -43.98 -2.61 2.55
CA LYS A 443 -43.06 -2.01 1.55
C LYS A 443 -41.58 -2.36 1.73
N ILE A 444 -41.11 -2.62 2.95
CA ILE A 444 -39.72 -3.04 3.21
C ILE A 444 -39.70 -4.55 3.40
N LYS A 445 -39.07 -5.25 2.47
CA LYS A 445 -38.84 -6.69 2.58
C LYS A 445 -37.42 -6.96 3.07
N ARG A 446 -37.24 -8.10 3.73
CA ARG A 446 -35.96 -8.51 4.30
C ARG A 446 -35.62 -9.92 3.88
N LEU A 447 -34.41 -10.10 3.36
CA LEU A 447 -33.84 -11.39 3.05
C LEU A 447 -33.00 -11.87 4.23
N ILE A 448 -33.44 -12.95 4.89
CA ILE A 448 -32.69 -13.60 5.98
C ILE A 448 -31.71 -14.59 5.36
N LEU A 449 -30.42 -14.26 5.46
CA LEU A 449 -29.31 -15.01 4.86
C LEU A 449 -28.77 -16.10 5.77
N GLY A 450 -28.84 -15.87 7.09
CA GLY A 450 -28.40 -16.86 8.05
C GLY A 450 -28.51 -16.40 9.49
N THR A 451 -27.79 -17.10 10.36
CA THR A 451 -27.79 -16.87 11.80
C THR A 451 -26.40 -16.46 12.28
N ARG A 452 -26.23 -16.37 13.60
CA ARG A 452 -24.95 -16.11 14.26
C ARG A 452 -23.76 -16.90 13.70
N SER A 453 -23.92 -18.17 13.33
CA SER A 453 -22.81 -18.95 12.76
C SER A 453 -22.29 -18.36 11.44
N LEU A 454 -23.19 -17.89 10.58
CA LEU A 454 -22.82 -17.22 9.34
C LEU A 454 -22.10 -15.89 9.64
N MET A 455 -22.63 -15.09 10.57
CA MET A 455 -21.98 -13.85 11.02
C MET A 455 -20.51 -14.07 11.40
N PHE A 456 -20.21 -15.13 12.17
CA PHE A 456 -18.84 -15.46 12.52
C PHE A 456 -17.98 -15.86 11.31
N LEU A 457 -18.53 -16.66 10.40
CA LEU A 457 -17.83 -17.05 9.16
C LEU A 457 -17.55 -15.84 8.27
N LEU A 458 -18.50 -14.91 8.14
CA LEU A 458 -18.31 -13.65 7.41
C LEU A 458 -17.19 -12.80 8.05
N LYS A 459 -17.19 -12.66 9.38
CA LYS A 459 -16.17 -11.87 10.09
C LYS A 459 -14.78 -12.51 10.04
N LYS A 460 -14.64 -13.78 10.41
CA LYS A 460 -13.34 -14.44 10.57
C LYS A 460 -12.84 -15.09 9.29
N GLY A 461 -13.75 -15.69 8.52
CA GLY A 461 -13.42 -16.35 7.25
C GLY A 461 -13.27 -15.36 6.09
N LEU A 462 -14.11 -14.33 6.02
CA LEU A 462 -14.14 -13.38 4.91
C LEU A 462 -13.73 -11.95 5.26
N ASP A 463 -13.32 -11.68 6.50
CA ASP A 463 -12.85 -10.35 6.94
C ASP A 463 -13.91 -9.24 6.79
N ILE A 464 -15.20 -9.61 6.84
CA ILE A 464 -16.29 -8.64 6.73
C ILE A 464 -16.56 -8.05 8.13
N PRO A 465 -16.39 -6.73 8.32
CA PRO A 465 -16.55 -6.11 9.63
C PRO A 465 -18.00 -6.16 10.12
N ILE A 466 -18.20 -6.60 11.37
CA ILE A 466 -19.49 -6.46 12.06
C ILE A 466 -19.47 -5.12 12.78
N ALA A 467 -19.97 -4.10 12.11
CA ALA A 467 -19.83 -2.71 12.54
C ALA A 467 -21.15 -1.95 12.40
N LYS A 468 -21.32 -0.90 13.22
CA LYS A 468 -22.32 0.13 12.96
C LYS A 468 -21.95 0.89 11.68
N SER A 469 -22.92 1.54 11.05
CA SER A 469 -22.74 2.22 9.74
C SER A 469 -21.49 3.11 9.66
N LYS A 470 -21.21 3.91 10.70
CA LYS A 470 -20.04 4.80 10.79
C LYS A 470 -18.68 4.09 10.77
N PHE A 471 -18.64 2.81 11.11
CA PHE A 471 -17.42 2.00 11.22
C PHE A 471 -17.35 0.85 10.21
N LYS A 472 -18.26 0.82 9.23
CA LYS A 472 -18.18 -0.14 8.13
C LYS A 472 -16.91 0.12 7.32
N THR A 473 -16.28 -0.96 6.86
CA THR A 473 -15.05 -0.96 6.04
C THR A 473 -15.10 -2.10 5.02
N LEU A 474 -14.16 -2.09 4.08
CA LEU A 474 -13.98 -3.15 3.08
C LEU A 474 -12.98 -4.22 3.57
N PRO A 475 -13.19 -5.49 3.21
CA PRO A 475 -12.18 -6.52 3.42
C PRO A 475 -10.96 -6.29 2.51
N SER A 476 -9.75 -6.35 3.09
CA SER A 476 -8.50 -6.04 2.37
C SER A 476 -8.24 -6.90 1.14
N TRP A 477 -8.69 -8.15 1.15
CA TRP A 477 -8.52 -9.07 0.02
C TRP A 477 -9.27 -8.61 -1.24
N LEU A 478 -10.27 -7.74 -1.13
CA LEU A 478 -11.03 -7.23 -2.29
C LEU A 478 -10.13 -6.45 -3.26
N TYR A 479 -9.07 -5.83 -2.75
CA TYR A 479 -8.04 -5.18 -3.59
C TYR A 479 -7.17 -6.17 -4.37
N LYS A 480 -7.25 -7.48 -4.07
CA LYS A 480 -6.64 -8.57 -4.84
C LYS A 480 -7.65 -9.32 -5.70
N ALA A 481 -8.94 -8.98 -5.63
CA ALA A 481 -9.98 -9.70 -6.37
C ALA A 481 -9.89 -9.40 -7.89
N PRO A 482 -10.36 -10.31 -8.76
CA PRO A 482 -10.39 -10.05 -10.19
C PRO A 482 -11.43 -8.96 -10.49
N GLU A 483 -11.27 -8.29 -11.64
CA GLU A 483 -12.11 -7.16 -12.03
C GLU A 483 -13.61 -7.47 -11.98
N HIS A 484 -14.03 -8.63 -12.47
CA HIS A 484 -15.45 -9.03 -12.44
C HIS A 484 -16.02 -9.18 -11.02
N CYS A 485 -15.21 -9.58 -10.04
CA CYS A 485 -15.63 -9.61 -8.63
C CYS A 485 -15.79 -8.19 -8.08
N ILE A 486 -14.86 -7.29 -8.40
CA ILE A 486 -14.95 -5.88 -7.99
C ILE A 486 -16.14 -5.20 -8.68
N ALA A 487 -16.40 -5.50 -9.95
CA ALA A 487 -17.56 -5.03 -10.70
C ALA A 487 -18.88 -5.41 -10.03
N GLY A 488 -19.02 -6.67 -9.60
CA GLY A 488 -20.16 -7.12 -8.83
C GLY A 488 -20.28 -6.39 -7.50
N PHE A 489 -19.17 -6.16 -6.81
CA PHE A 489 -19.16 -5.39 -5.57
C PHE A 489 -19.66 -3.96 -5.77
N LEU A 490 -19.15 -3.24 -6.77
CA LEU A 490 -19.61 -1.90 -7.11
C LEU A 490 -21.09 -1.88 -7.49
N GLU A 491 -21.55 -2.87 -8.27
CA GLU A 491 -22.98 -3.06 -8.57
C GLU A 491 -23.81 -3.17 -7.29
N GLY A 492 -23.39 -4.00 -6.33
CA GLY A 492 -24.09 -4.18 -5.06
C GLY A 492 -24.11 -2.95 -4.17
N ILE A 493 -23.00 -2.18 -4.12
CA ILE A 493 -22.95 -0.92 -3.38
C ILE A 493 -23.93 0.08 -3.99
N TYR A 494 -23.93 0.26 -5.33
CA TYR A 494 -24.81 1.22 -6.00
C TYR A 494 -26.29 0.82 -5.93
N LEU A 495 -26.61 -0.48 -5.89
CA LEU A 495 -27.99 -0.94 -5.70
C LEU A 495 -28.51 -0.74 -4.26
N GLY A 496 -27.62 -0.61 -3.27
CA GLY A 496 -27.98 -0.31 -1.89
C GLY A 496 -27.95 1.19 -1.58
N ASP A 497 -26.74 1.76 -1.52
CA ASP A 497 -26.50 3.13 -1.05
C ASP A 497 -26.31 4.14 -2.22
N GLY A 498 -26.56 3.73 -3.46
CA GLY A 498 -26.28 4.53 -4.65
C GLY A 498 -27.45 5.33 -5.20
N ASP A 499 -27.16 6.53 -5.71
CA ASP A 499 -28.06 7.31 -6.56
C ASP A 499 -27.59 7.21 -8.02
N LEU A 500 -28.27 6.38 -8.81
CA LEU A 500 -27.95 6.15 -10.23
C LEU A 500 -28.17 7.38 -11.12
N ASN A 501 -28.95 8.37 -10.68
CA ASN A 501 -29.12 9.61 -11.43
C ASN A 501 -27.91 10.53 -11.24
N LYS A 502 -27.32 10.51 -10.04
CA LYS A 502 -26.16 11.34 -9.70
C LYS A 502 -24.82 10.63 -9.91
N GLY A 503 -24.81 9.31 -10.05
CA GLY A 503 -23.58 8.52 -10.08
C GLY A 503 -22.87 8.54 -8.73
N SER A 504 -23.60 8.70 -7.63
CA SER A 504 -23.05 8.91 -6.30
C SER A 504 -23.40 7.77 -5.32
N ILE A 505 -22.55 7.58 -4.32
CA ILE A 505 -22.77 6.72 -3.15
C ILE A 505 -22.61 7.59 -1.92
N SER A 506 -23.49 7.41 -0.93
CA SER A 506 -23.40 8.15 0.32
C SER A 506 -23.20 7.23 1.52
N SER A 507 -22.36 7.64 2.47
CA SER A 507 -22.14 6.87 3.70
C SER A 507 -21.75 7.73 4.89
N THR A 508 -22.13 7.29 6.08
CA THR A 508 -21.64 7.86 7.36
C THR A 508 -20.23 7.40 7.73
N SER A 509 -19.66 6.41 7.02
CA SER A 509 -18.27 5.96 7.19
C SER A 509 -17.35 6.65 6.18
N LYS A 510 -16.56 7.62 6.65
CA LYS A 510 -15.51 8.27 5.85
C LYS A 510 -14.53 7.24 5.27
N LEU A 511 -14.12 6.29 6.11
CA LEU A 511 -13.14 5.27 5.74
C LEU A 511 -13.69 4.34 4.66
N LEU A 512 -14.98 3.96 4.72
CA LEU A 512 -15.62 3.15 3.67
C LEU A 512 -15.60 3.88 2.33
N VAL A 513 -15.97 5.16 2.31
CA VAL A 513 -15.97 5.99 1.10
C VAL A 513 -14.56 6.09 0.50
N GLN A 514 -13.54 6.33 1.33
CA GLN A 514 -12.15 6.38 0.88
C GLN A 514 -11.65 5.02 0.36
N GLN A 515 -12.08 3.91 0.98
CA GLN A 515 -11.74 2.56 0.53
C GLN A 515 -12.42 2.21 -0.81
N ILE A 516 -13.69 2.58 -0.99
CA ILE A 516 -14.38 2.42 -2.28
C ILE A 516 -13.69 3.29 -3.35
N ALA A 517 -13.28 4.51 -3.00
CA ALA A 517 -12.57 5.39 -3.91
C ALA A 517 -11.23 4.77 -4.36
N LEU A 518 -10.45 4.22 -3.42
CA LEU A 518 -9.21 3.49 -3.74
C LEU A 518 -9.49 2.27 -4.65
N LEU A 519 -10.57 1.54 -4.39
CA LEU A 519 -10.94 0.37 -5.18
C LEU A 519 -11.32 0.75 -6.63
N MET A 520 -12.00 1.88 -6.81
CA MET A 520 -12.30 2.44 -8.14
C MET A 520 -11.02 2.88 -8.88
N LEU A 521 -10.07 3.52 -8.18
CA LEU A 521 -8.76 3.86 -8.77
C LEU A 521 -7.97 2.62 -9.22
N CYS A 522 -8.14 1.49 -8.54
CA CYS A 522 -7.54 0.22 -8.97
C CYS A 522 -8.10 -0.33 -10.29
N LEU A 523 -9.23 0.22 -10.75
CA LEU A 523 -9.91 -0.09 -12.01
C LEU A 523 -9.80 1.04 -13.03
N GLY A 524 -9.06 2.11 -12.74
CA GLY A 524 -8.96 3.28 -13.61
C GLY A 524 -10.19 4.20 -13.60
N ILE A 525 -11.19 3.91 -12.75
CA ILE A 525 -12.34 4.77 -12.53
C ILE A 525 -11.92 5.85 -11.54
N TYR A 526 -12.08 7.12 -11.91
CA TYR A 526 -11.68 8.25 -11.08
C TYR A 526 -12.88 8.82 -10.28
N PRO A 527 -12.95 8.56 -8.96
CA PRO A 527 -13.98 9.12 -8.10
C PRO A 527 -13.57 10.46 -7.51
N ARG A 528 -14.58 11.26 -7.14
CA ARG A 528 -14.44 12.45 -6.31
C ARG A 528 -15.18 12.23 -4.99
N THR A 529 -14.69 12.83 -3.92
CA THR A 529 -15.29 12.66 -2.59
C THR A 529 -15.46 14.00 -1.89
N TYR A 530 -16.58 14.22 -1.21
CA TYR A 530 -16.78 15.37 -0.33
C TYR A 530 -17.56 14.98 0.91
N SER A 531 -17.56 15.86 1.92
CA SER A 531 -18.43 15.73 3.09
C SER A 531 -19.55 16.76 3.00
N GLU A 532 -20.78 16.37 3.31
CA GLU A 532 -21.91 17.32 3.34
C GLU A 532 -21.78 18.34 4.49
N LYS A 533 -22.54 19.44 4.41
CA LYS A 533 -22.59 20.48 5.46
C LYS A 533 -23.00 19.83 6.79
N GLY A 534 -22.10 19.86 7.77
CA GLY A 534 -22.26 19.20 9.07
C GLY A 534 -21.37 17.97 9.27
N GLY A 535 -20.73 17.44 8.22
CA GLY A 535 -19.69 16.42 8.31
C GLY A 535 -20.15 15.01 8.69
N TYR A 536 -21.46 14.78 8.80
CA TYR A 536 -22.04 13.48 9.17
C TYR A 536 -22.11 12.48 8.01
N GLU A 537 -22.08 12.98 6.78
CA GLU A 537 -22.28 12.20 5.57
C GLU A 537 -21.15 12.49 4.57
N HIS A 538 -20.59 11.41 4.01
CA HIS A 538 -19.51 11.43 3.06
C HIS A 538 -20.01 10.87 1.74
N VAL A 539 -19.86 11.64 0.68
CA VAL A 539 -20.39 11.32 -0.64
C VAL A 539 -19.22 11.05 -1.58
N LEU A 540 -19.29 9.91 -2.26
CA LEU A 540 -18.48 9.57 -3.42
C LEU A 540 -19.31 9.83 -4.67
N TYR A 541 -18.75 10.45 -5.69
CA TYR A 541 -19.43 10.58 -6.98
C TYR A 541 -18.49 10.38 -8.16
N VAL A 542 -19.04 9.85 -9.26
CA VAL A 542 -18.33 9.57 -10.50
C VAL A 542 -19.04 10.27 -11.65
N ARG A 543 -18.28 10.93 -12.54
CA ARG A 543 -18.79 11.70 -13.69
C ARG A 543 -17.93 11.40 -14.94
N GLY A 544 -18.27 12.01 -16.07
CA GLY A 544 -17.46 11.93 -17.30
C GLY A 544 -17.30 10.52 -17.86
N ALA A 545 -16.16 10.27 -18.48
CA ALA A 545 -15.71 8.98 -18.98
C ALA A 545 -15.58 7.94 -17.84
N SER A 546 -15.20 8.34 -16.62
CA SER A 546 -15.18 7.42 -15.48
C SER A 546 -16.58 6.83 -15.19
N LEU A 547 -17.65 7.61 -15.39
CA LEU A 547 -19.03 7.13 -15.22
C LEU A 547 -19.44 6.19 -16.37
N LEU A 548 -18.96 6.43 -17.59
CA LEU A 548 -19.18 5.53 -18.71
C LEU A 548 -18.49 4.18 -18.49
N GLU A 549 -17.27 4.18 -17.96
CA GLU A 549 -16.53 2.97 -17.62
C GLU A 549 -17.20 2.21 -16.47
N LEU A 550 -17.60 2.91 -15.40
CA LEU A 550 -18.38 2.33 -14.31
C LEU A 550 -19.70 1.72 -14.81
N ARG A 551 -20.40 2.38 -15.75
CA ARG A 551 -21.62 1.86 -16.37
C ARG A 551 -21.35 0.58 -17.15
N LYS A 552 -20.29 0.53 -17.96
CA LYS A 552 -19.90 -0.69 -18.71
C LYS A 552 -19.56 -1.84 -17.76
N LEU A 553 -18.79 -1.55 -16.71
CA LEU A 553 -18.31 -2.51 -15.74
C LEU A 553 -19.46 -3.12 -14.92
N THR A 554 -20.36 -2.28 -14.41
CA THR A 554 -21.45 -2.70 -13.51
C THR A 554 -22.71 -3.13 -14.26
N GLY A 555 -22.93 -2.66 -15.49
CA GLY A 555 -24.18 -2.86 -16.23
C GLY A 555 -25.36 -2.04 -15.69
N LEU A 556 -25.14 -1.11 -14.76
CA LEU A 556 -26.20 -0.31 -14.15
C LEU A 556 -26.64 0.84 -15.05
N PRO A 557 -27.94 1.21 -15.05
CA PRO A 557 -28.49 2.24 -15.93
C PRO A 557 -28.25 3.67 -15.40
N PHE A 558 -26.98 4.08 -15.28
CA PHE A 558 -26.65 5.45 -14.87
C PHE A 558 -27.16 6.50 -15.86
N LYS A 559 -27.73 7.60 -15.35
CA LYS A 559 -28.11 8.75 -16.19
C LYS A 559 -26.88 9.60 -16.52
N LEU A 560 -26.66 9.85 -17.81
CA LEU A 560 -25.59 10.70 -18.32
C LEU A 560 -26.16 12.11 -18.53
N SER A 561 -26.16 12.94 -17.47
CA SER A 561 -26.85 14.24 -17.49
C SER A 561 -25.98 15.48 -17.73
N THR A 562 -24.70 15.35 -18.08
CA THR A 562 -23.84 16.51 -18.38
C THR A 562 -22.78 16.20 -19.45
N PRO A 563 -22.35 17.20 -20.27
CA PRO A 563 -21.38 17.01 -21.34
C PRO A 563 -20.10 16.39 -20.81
N ILE A 564 -19.62 15.38 -21.54
CA ILE A 564 -18.49 14.51 -21.22
C ILE A 564 -17.18 15.32 -21.06
N GLU A 565 -17.11 16.54 -21.61
CA GLU A 565 -15.88 17.33 -21.80
C GLU A 565 -15.24 17.86 -20.50
N TYR A 566 -15.98 17.98 -19.39
CA TYR A 566 -15.45 18.54 -18.13
C TYR A 566 -15.43 17.56 -16.94
N GLY A 567 -15.92 16.32 -17.13
CA GLY A 567 -16.17 15.39 -16.02
C GLY A 567 -14.93 14.72 -15.42
N ASP A 568 -13.91 14.45 -16.25
CA ASP A 568 -12.63 13.84 -15.82
C ASP A 568 -11.45 14.80 -15.89
N VAL A 569 -11.69 16.09 -16.16
CA VAL A 569 -10.62 17.07 -15.99
C VAL A 569 -10.14 16.92 -14.54
N ILE A 570 -8.82 16.93 -14.35
CA ILE A 570 -8.18 17.19 -13.07
C ILE A 570 -7.90 18.70 -13.04
N PRO A 571 -8.90 19.59 -12.87
CA PRO A 571 -8.58 20.98 -12.57
C PRO A 571 -8.15 21.06 -11.10
N GLY A 572 -7.09 21.85 -10.89
CA GLY A 572 -6.60 22.24 -9.58
C GLY A 572 -7.17 23.62 -9.27
N VAL A 573 -8.16 23.69 -8.38
CA VAL A 573 -8.85 24.95 -8.08
C VAL A 573 -9.31 24.99 -6.61
N GLU A 574 -8.98 26.13 -6.01
CA GLU A 574 -9.57 26.78 -4.83
C GLU A 574 -9.97 25.93 -3.62
N ALA A 575 -9.12 25.94 -2.59
CA ALA A 575 -9.61 25.84 -1.22
C ALA A 575 -8.64 26.48 -0.20
N LEU A 576 -9.25 27.25 0.71
CA LEU A 576 -8.66 27.97 1.83
C LEU A 576 -7.63 27.14 2.61
N LEU A 577 -6.41 27.69 2.76
CA LEU A 577 -5.46 27.24 3.78
C LEU A 577 -6.07 27.53 5.15
N VAL A 578 -6.28 26.49 5.94
CA VAL A 578 -6.70 26.61 7.34
C VAL A 578 -5.57 26.02 8.18
N LYS A 579 -4.96 26.85 9.02
CA LYS A 579 -4.01 26.40 10.04
C LYS A 579 -4.79 25.55 11.05
N LEU A 580 -4.32 24.31 11.29
CA LEU A 580 -4.97 23.34 12.19
C LEU A 580 -4.48 23.46 13.63
#